data_AF-A0A7U9RU63-F1
#
_entry.id   AF-A0A7U9RU63-F1
#
_cell.length_a   1.000
_cell.length_b   1.000
_cell.length_c   1.000
_cell.angle_alpha   90.00
_cell.angle_beta   90.00
_cell.angle_gamma   90.00
#
_symmetry.space_group_name_H-M   'P 1'
#
loop_
_entity.id
_entity.type
_entity.pdbx_description
1 polymer ?
#
loop_
_entity_poly.entity_id
_entity_poly.type
_entity_poly.pdbx_seq_one_letter_code
_entity_poly.pdbx_strand_id
1 'polypeptide(L)'
;MDSTWLMSWTINRQGQFKEQKKDEVCIWVYSLFTDVEGDYVKKPMKECTGEEITQEWLYHLGIPVEDIPALAKDEVVTVPTMMPYITAFFMPRRKGDRPDVIPDGCVNFAFLGQFAETPRDTIFTTEYSVRTAMEAVYGLLKVDRGVPEVWGSVYDIRELLDSTVKLMDGKSPLDIELPGPLNALKLPLLKAIKGTVIEKLLEDHNIIQR
;
A
#
# COMPACT_ATOMS: atom_id res chain seq x y z
N MET A 1 6.78 11.77 -11.22
CA MET A 1 7.56 11.69 -9.95
C MET A 1 8.02 13.06 -9.47
N ASP A 2 8.13 13.96 -10.43
CA ASP A 2 8.59 15.34 -10.42
C ASP A 2 7.54 16.38 -9.99
N SER A 3 6.27 15.99 -9.78
CA SER A 3 5.26 16.90 -9.24
C SER A 3 5.60 17.34 -7.81
N THR A 4 5.59 18.64 -7.53
CA THR A 4 5.90 19.19 -6.20
C THR A 4 4.89 18.73 -5.14
N TRP A 5 3.62 18.54 -5.49
CA TRP A 5 2.60 17.96 -4.61
C TRP A 5 2.81 16.47 -4.30
N LEU A 6 3.72 15.79 -5.00
CA LEU A 6 3.81 14.32 -5.07
C LEU A 6 2.42 13.73 -5.37
N MET A 7 1.82 14.23 -6.45
CA MET A 7 0.47 13.93 -6.87
C MET A 7 0.41 12.56 -7.54
N SER A 8 -0.68 11.85 -7.30
CA SER A 8 -0.99 10.59 -7.96
C SER A 8 -2.47 10.55 -8.29
N TRP A 9 -2.81 9.80 -9.35
CA TRP A 9 -4.17 9.66 -9.79
C TRP A 9 -4.42 8.25 -10.33
N THR A 10 -5.69 7.87 -10.37
CA THR A 10 -6.10 6.58 -10.90
C THR A 10 -7.46 6.67 -11.58
N ILE A 11 -7.64 5.82 -12.57
CA ILE A 11 -8.89 5.59 -13.28
C ILE A 11 -9.20 4.11 -13.12
N ASN A 12 -10.21 3.81 -12.30
CA ASN A 12 -10.73 2.46 -12.17
C ASN A 12 -11.59 2.09 -13.39
N ARG A 13 -12.13 0.87 -13.41
CA ARG A 13 -13.13 0.48 -14.43
C ARG A 13 -14.30 1.45 -14.40
N GLN A 14 -14.66 1.99 -15.56
CA GLN A 14 -15.68 3.03 -15.68
C GLN A 14 -17.11 2.50 -15.58
N GLY A 15 -18.04 3.39 -15.23
CA GLY A 15 -19.27 2.99 -14.52
C GLY A 15 -18.99 2.67 -13.05
N GLN A 16 -17.99 3.35 -12.46
CA GLN A 16 -17.61 3.22 -11.05
C GLN A 16 -18.82 3.51 -10.15
N PHE A 17 -19.67 4.46 -10.56
CA PHE A 17 -21.01 4.65 -10.03
C PHE A 17 -22.04 4.08 -11.01
N LYS A 18 -23.06 3.39 -10.48
CA LYS A 18 -24.11 2.75 -11.31
C LYS A 18 -24.89 3.74 -12.18
N GLU A 19 -25.01 4.99 -11.73
CA GLU A 19 -25.75 6.05 -12.41
C GLU A 19 -24.86 6.97 -13.27
N GLN A 20 -23.54 6.71 -13.31
CA GLN A 20 -22.59 7.45 -14.14
C GLN A 20 -22.96 7.29 -15.62
N LYS A 21 -22.94 8.39 -16.39
CA LYS A 21 -23.22 8.30 -17.83
C LYS A 21 -22.09 7.56 -18.55
N LYS A 22 -22.41 6.93 -19.69
CA LYS A 22 -21.46 6.06 -20.42
C LYS A 22 -20.28 6.80 -21.04
N ASP A 23 -20.45 8.10 -21.27
CA ASP A 23 -19.49 9.03 -21.84
C ASP A 23 -18.69 9.80 -20.78
N GLU A 24 -18.98 9.58 -19.49
CA GLU A 24 -18.25 10.20 -18.38
C GLU A 24 -17.15 9.28 -17.84
N VAL A 25 -16.05 9.89 -17.40
CA VAL A 25 -14.93 9.19 -16.73
C VAL A 25 -14.75 9.75 -15.33
N CYS A 26 -14.79 8.88 -14.31
CA CYS A 26 -14.46 9.23 -12.93
C CYS A 26 -12.98 8.98 -12.67
N ILE A 27 -12.30 10.03 -12.22
CA ILE A 27 -10.86 10.04 -11.93
C ILE A 27 -10.69 10.38 -10.46
N TRP A 28 -9.84 9.63 -9.76
CA TRP A 28 -9.47 9.94 -8.39
C TRP A 28 -8.05 10.51 -8.36
N VAL A 29 -7.89 11.69 -7.79
CA VAL A 29 -6.62 12.42 -7.68
C VAL A 29 -6.35 12.70 -6.20
N TYR A 30 -5.10 12.54 -5.78
CA TYR A 30 -4.65 12.90 -4.42
C TYR A 30 -3.20 13.40 -4.44
N SER A 31 -2.81 14.13 -3.40
CA SER A 31 -1.43 14.50 -3.14
C SER A 31 -0.95 13.95 -1.81
N LEU A 32 0.37 13.72 -1.70
CA LEU A 32 1.00 13.41 -0.42
C LEU A 32 1.50 14.67 0.30
N PHE A 33 1.85 15.72 -0.44
CA PHE A 33 2.17 17.04 0.12
C PHE A 33 1.05 18.03 -0.19
N THR A 34 0.51 18.67 0.84
CA THR A 34 -0.69 19.54 0.72
C THR A 34 -0.40 21.00 1.06
N ASP A 35 0.81 21.27 1.57
CA ASP A 35 1.27 22.54 2.12
C ASP A 35 2.40 23.19 1.31
N VAL A 36 2.72 22.63 0.14
CA VAL A 36 3.72 23.14 -0.81
C VAL A 36 3.04 23.62 -2.10
N GLU A 37 3.59 24.66 -2.72
CA GLU A 37 3.06 25.19 -3.99
C GLU A 37 3.17 24.15 -5.14
N GLY A 38 2.23 24.21 -6.08
CA GLY A 38 2.26 23.39 -7.29
C GLY A 38 3.22 23.91 -8.38
N ASP A 39 3.42 23.08 -9.40
CA ASP A 39 4.30 23.36 -10.53
C ASP A 39 3.65 24.28 -11.55
N TYR A 40 2.33 24.20 -11.72
CA TYR A 40 1.53 25.11 -12.53
C TYR A 40 0.74 26.08 -11.65
N VAL A 41 -0.07 25.55 -10.73
CA VAL A 41 -0.82 26.35 -9.76
C VAL A 41 0.07 26.70 -8.58
N LYS A 42 0.41 27.99 -8.46
CA LYS A 42 1.29 28.55 -7.42
C LYS A 42 0.61 28.71 -6.07
N LYS A 43 -0.05 27.64 -5.60
CA LYS A 43 -0.70 27.54 -4.30
C LYS A 43 -0.54 26.14 -3.71
N PRO A 44 -0.58 26.01 -2.38
CA PRO A 44 -0.76 24.71 -1.72
C PRO A 44 -2.07 24.04 -2.13
N MET A 45 -2.06 22.72 -2.38
CA MET A 45 -3.27 21.99 -2.80
C MET A 45 -4.46 22.19 -1.84
N LYS A 46 -4.20 22.30 -0.52
CA LYS A 46 -5.24 22.54 0.49
C LYS A 46 -5.98 23.89 0.33
N GLU A 47 -5.43 24.80 -0.47
CA GLU A 47 -5.97 26.14 -0.77
C GLU A 47 -6.53 26.23 -2.21
N CYS A 48 -6.53 25.12 -2.94
CA CYS A 48 -7.00 25.04 -4.31
C CYS A 48 -8.48 24.67 -4.38
N THR A 49 -9.17 25.25 -5.35
CA THR A 49 -10.48 24.80 -5.83
C THR A 49 -10.33 23.50 -6.64
N GLY A 50 -11.45 22.85 -6.94
CA GLY A 50 -11.45 21.69 -7.84
C GLY A 50 -10.89 22.01 -9.22
N GLU A 51 -11.24 23.18 -9.78
CA GLU A 51 -10.72 23.65 -11.07
C GLU A 51 -9.19 23.78 -11.04
N GLU A 52 -8.63 24.42 -10.01
CA GLU A 52 -7.18 24.58 -9.87
C GLU A 52 -6.44 23.26 -9.68
N ILE A 53 -7.01 22.32 -8.92
CA ILE A 53 -6.46 20.95 -8.81
C ILE A 53 -6.45 20.27 -10.18
N THR A 54 -7.52 20.41 -10.96
CA THR A 54 -7.58 19.89 -12.32
C THR A 54 -6.54 20.54 -13.22
N GLN A 55 -6.32 21.85 -13.13
CA GLN A 55 -5.31 22.55 -13.93
C GLN A 55 -3.89 22.00 -13.65
N GLU A 56 -3.53 21.81 -12.39
CA GLU A 56 -2.25 21.20 -12.01
C GLU A 56 -2.15 19.76 -12.55
N TRP A 57 -3.21 18.97 -12.44
CA TRP A 57 -3.25 17.62 -12.98
C TRP A 57 -3.10 17.56 -14.50
N LEU A 58 -3.82 18.40 -15.25
CA LEU A 58 -3.70 18.48 -16.71
C LEU A 58 -2.31 18.94 -17.15
N TYR A 59 -1.66 19.82 -16.40
CA TYR A 59 -0.27 20.21 -16.64
C TYR A 59 0.67 19.01 -16.55
N HIS A 60 0.56 18.19 -15.51
CA HIS A 60 1.37 16.97 -15.35
C HIS A 60 1.02 15.86 -16.35
N LEU A 61 -0.13 15.94 -17.04
CA LEU A 61 -0.45 15.09 -18.19
C LEU A 61 0.20 15.56 -19.50
N GLY A 62 0.79 16.76 -19.52
CA GLY A 62 1.39 17.35 -20.71
C GLY A 62 0.39 17.99 -21.68
N ILE A 63 -0.77 18.40 -21.19
CA ILE A 63 -1.74 19.19 -21.98
C ILE A 63 -1.13 20.57 -22.30
N PRO A 64 -1.33 21.13 -23.52
CA PRO A 64 -0.87 22.48 -23.86
C PRO A 64 -1.40 23.51 -22.86
N VAL A 65 -0.50 24.37 -22.37
CA VAL A 65 -0.78 25.29 -21.26
C VAL A 65 -1.91 26.28 -21.58
N GLU A 66 -2.04 26.65 -22.85
CA GLU A 66 -3.09 27.50 -23.39
C GLU A 66 -4.50 26.88 -23.29
N ASP A 67 -4.61 25.55 -23.32
CA ASP A 67 -5.87 24.82 -23.29
C ASP A 67 -6.31 24.46 -21.86
N ILE A 68 -5.37 24.39 -20.92
CA ILE A 68 -5.60 23.95 -19.54
C ILE A 68 -6.73 24.72 -18.84
N PRO A 69 -6.78 26.07 -18.86
CA PRO A 69 -7.83 26.81 -18.15
C PRO A 69 -9.23 26.51 -18.68
N ALA A 70 -9.39 26.39 -20.00
CA ALA A 70 -10.68 26.10 -20.62
C ALA A 70 -11.12 24.67 -20.31
N LEU A 71 -10.24 23.68 -20.51
CA LEU A 71 -10.54 22.27 -20.22
C LEU A 71 -10.89 22.04 -18.75
N ALA A 72 -10.10 22.60 -17.82
CA ALA A 72 -10.33 22.40 -16.40
C ALA A 72 -11.66 22.99 -15.90
N LYS A 73 -12.10 24.09 -16.51
CA LYS A 73 -13.31 24.81 -16.14
C LYS A 73 -14.56 24.28 -16.82
N ASP A 74 -14.48 24.00 -18.12
CA ASP A 74 -15.64 23.75 -18.96
C ASP A 74 -15.92 22.24 -19.16
N GLU A 75 -14.89 21.39 -19.10
CA GLU A 75 -15.00 19.96 -19.43
C GLU A 75 -14.89 19.02 -18.21
N VAL A 76 -14.47 19.53 -17.05
CA VAL A 76 -14.22 18.69 -15.86
C VAL A 76 -14.96 19.22 -14.65
N VAL A 77 -15.69 18.34 -13.95
CA VAL A 77 -16.26 18.64 -12.64
C VAL A 77 -15.40 17.98 -11.56
N THR A 78 -14.71 18.79 -10.77
CA THR A 78 -13.83 18.30 -9.69
C THR A 78 -14.34 18.74 -8.33
N VAL A 79 -14.54 17.75 -7.45
CA VAL A 79 -15.03 17.95 -6.08
C VAL A 79 -13.88 17.68 -5.09
N PRO A 80 -13.17 18.72 -4.60
CA PRO A 80 -12.11 18.52 -3.61
C PRO A 80 -12.70 18.12 -2.26
N THR A 81 -12.01 17.24 -1.54
CA THR A 81 -12.40 16.80 -0.19
C THR A 81 -11.19 16.85 0.73
N MET A 82 -11.24 17.68 1.77
CA MET A 82 -10.21 17.72 2.80
C MET A 82 -10.54 16.72 3.91
N MET A 83 -9.60 15.82 4.21
CA MET A 83 -9.76 14.79 5.23
C MET A 83 -8.64 14.93 6.28
N PRO A 84 -8.91 15.58 7.43
CA PRO A 84 -7.86 15.87 8.43
C PRO A 84 -7.24 14.61 9.05
N TYR A 85 -7.94 13.48 9.01
CA TYR A 85 -7.50 12.22 9.63
C TYR A 85 -7.22 11.10 8.63
N ILE A 86 -7.11 11.39 7.34
CA ILE A 86 -6.88 10.34 6.33
C ILE A 86 -5.59 9.57 6.60
N THR A 87 -4.53 10.22 7.10
CA THR A 87 -3.26 9.57 7.45
C THR A 87 -3.18 9.07 8.90
N ALA A 88 -4.24 9.22 9.69
CA ALA A 88 -4.20 9.00 11.13
C ALA A 88 -3.84 7.55 11.52
N PHE A 89 -4.15 6.57 10.67
CA PHE A 89 -3.80 5.17 10.92
C PHE A 89 -2.27 4.96 10.98
N PHE A 90 -1.49 5.74 10.24
CA PHE A 90 -0.03 5.57 10.13
C PHE A 90 0.77 6.45 11.09
N MET A 91 0.12 7.14 12.02
CA MET A 91 0.84 7.89 13.05
C MET A 91 1.70 6.92 13.89
N PRO A 92 2.95 7.30 14.21
CA PRO A 92 3.80 6.51 15.09
C PRO A 92 3.07 6.21 16.41
N ARG A 93 3.13 4.96 16.84
CA ARG A 93 2.43 4.45 18.02
C ARG A 93 3.35 3.55 18.83
N ARG A 94 3.00 3.33 20.10
CA ARG A 94 3.58 2.31 20.97
C ARG A 94 2.55 1.23 21.30
N LYS A 95 3.03 0.12 21.85
CA LYS A 95 2.17 -0.93 22.40
C LYS A 95 1.24 -0.33 23.47
N GLY A 96 -0.05 -0.61 23.36
CA GLY A 96 -1.10 -0.09 24.25
C GLY A 96 -1.79 1.20 23.80
N ASP A 97 -1.29 1.90 22.77
CA ASP A 97 -2.01 3.08 22.24
C ASP A 97 -3.30 2.69 21.49
N ARG A 98 -3.39 1.45 21.00
CA ARG A 98 -4.60 0.82 20.47
C ARG A 98 -5.08 -0.24 21.46
N PRO A 99 -6.39 -0.30 21.79
CA PRO A 99 -6.93 -1.34 22.65
C PRO A 99 -6.99 -2.68 21.91
N ASP A 100 -6.77 -3.78 22.63
CA ASP A 100 -7.05 -5.13 22.11
C ASP A 100 -8.52 -5.23 21.65
N VAL A 101 -8.79 -6.04 20.62
CA VAL A 101 -10.15 -6.25 20.09
C VAL A 101 -11.14 -6.59 21.20
N ILE A 102 -10.76 -7.48 22.11
CA ILE A 102 -11.49 -7.76 23.36
C ILE A 102 -10.50 -7.51 24.51
N PRO A 103 -10.60 -6.38 25.22
CA PRO A 103 -9.71 -6.11 26.35
C PRO A 103 -9.89 -7.12 27.49
N ASP A 104 -8.82 -7.36 28.24
CA ASP A 104 -8.83 -8.30 29.38
C ASP A 104 -9.98 -8.01 30.36
N GLY A 105 -10.73 -9.06 30.71
CA GLY A 105 -11.87 -8.97 31.62
C GLY A 105 -13.18 -8.48 30.99
N CYS A 106 -13.17 -8.06 29.72
CA CYS A 106 -14.41 -7.72 29.01
C CYS A 106 -15.26 -8.96 28.73
N VAL A 107 -16.55 -8.90 29.08
CA VAL A 107 -17.50 -10.01 28.92
C VAL A 107 -18.53 -9.79 27.82
N ASN A 108 -18.77 -8.53 27.41
CA ASN A 108 -19.82 -8.15 26.47
C ASN A 108 -19.48 -6.90 25.64
N PHE A 109 -18.18 -6.58 25.51
CA PHE A 109 -17.70 -5.36 24.86
C PHE A 109 -16.43 -5.64 24.06
N ALA A 110 -16.29 -4.97 22.91
CA ALA A 110 -15.15 -5.09 21.99
C ALA A 110 -14.90 -3.80 21.20
N PHE A 111 -13.65 -3.57 20.80
CA PHE A 111 -13.24 -2.54 19.84
C PHE A 111 -13.03 -3.16 18.46
N LEU A 112 -13.57 -2.51 17.42
CA LEU A 112 -13.47 -2.98 16.03
C LEU A 112 -12.76 -1.94 15.15
N GLY A 113 -12.27 -2.40 14.01
CA GLY A 113 -11.73 -1.54 12.96
C GLY A 113 -10.25 -1.23 13.14
N GLN A 114 -9.80 -0.24 12.37
CA GLN A 114 -8.37 0.04 12.12
C GLN A 114 -7.61 0.53 13.35
N PHE A 115 -8.32 1.02 14.37
CA PHE A 115 -7.73 1.49 15.63
C PHE A 115 -7.79 0.45 16.77
N ALA A 116 -8.31 -0.75 16.52
CA ALA A 116 -8.15 -1.88 17.45
C ALA A 116 -6.80 -2.59 17.21
N GLU A 117 -6.32 -3.33 18.21
CA GLU A 117 -5.08 -4.10 18.16
C GLU A 117 -5.37 -5.58 17.92
N THR A 118 -4.84 -6.11 16.83
CA THR A 118 -4.71 -7.56 16.56
C THR A 118 -3.33 -7.85 15.94
N PRO A 119 -2.71 -9.02 16.21
CA PRO A 119 -1.35 -9.32 15.77
C PRO A 119 -1.16 -9.39 14.24
N ARG A 120 0.03 -8.96 13.79
CA ARG A 120 0.59 -9.10 12.42
C ARG A 120 -0.16 -8.43 11.26
N ASP A 121 -1.47 -8.22 11.34
CA ASP A 121 -2.26 -7.71 10.21
C ASP A 121 -2.04 -6.22 9.95
N THR A 122 -2.41 -5.75 8.77
CA THR A 122 -2.14 -4.39 8.27
C THR A 122 -3.39 -3.54 8.20
N ILE A 123 -3.34 -2.39 8.85
CA ILE A 123 -4.35 -1.32 8.78
C ILE A 123 -4.36 -0.60 7.41
N PHE A 124 -5.30 0.32 7.22
CA PHE A 124 -5.59 0.95 5.92
C PHE A 124 -6.10 -0.09 4.89
N THR A 125 -6.68 -1.19 5.38
CA THR A 125 -7.23 -2.27 4.55
C THR A 125 -8.64 -2.60 5.02
N THR A 126 -9.51 -3.01 4.11
CA THR A 126 -10.82 -3.55 4.49
C THR A 126 -10.70 -4.85 5.28
N GLU A 127 -9.68 -5.66 4.99
CA GLU A 127 -9.38 -6.93 5.67
C GLU A 127 -9.27 -6.75 7.19
N TYR A 128 -8.51 -5.76 7.67
CA TYR A 128 -8.34 -5.53 9.11
C TYR A 128 -9.67 -5.21 9.82
N SER A 129 -10.57 -4.47 9.16
CA SER A 129 -11.91 -4.20 9.70
C SER A 129 -12.74 -5.48 9.80
N VAL A 130 -12.65 -6.36 8.80
CA VAL A 130 -13.37 -7.65 8.80
C VAL A 130 -12.77 -8.60 9.85
N ARG A 131 -11.45 -8.67 9.95
CA ARG A 131 -10.73 -9.48 10.94
C ARG A 131 -11.13 -9.12 12.36
N THR A 132 -11.00 -7.85 12.72
CA THR A 132 -11.32 -7.38 14.09
C THR A 132 -12.80 -7.64 14.42
N ALA A 133 -13.71 -7.48 13.46
CA ALA A 133 -15.11 -7.86 13.63
C ALA A 133 -15.29 -9.39 13.84
N MET A 134 -14.60 -10.22 13.06
CA MET A 134 -14.66 -11.68 13.20
C MET A 134 -14.11 -12.13 14.55
N GLU A 135 -12.94 -11.63 14.95
CA GLU A 135 -12.30 -11.93 16.23
C GLU A 135 -13.19 -11.54 17.43
N ALA A 136 -13.81 -10.35 17.38
CA ALA A 136 -14.73 -9.90 18.42
C ALA A 136 -15.97 -10.81 18.54
N VAL A 137 -16.64 -11.10 17.42
CA VAL A 137 -17.83 -11.96 17.41
C VAL A 137 -17.49 -13.36 17.90
N TYR A 138 -16.38 -13.93 17.42
CA TYR A 138 -15.97 -15.28 17.80
C TYR A 138 -15.58 -15.36 19.27
N GLY A 139 -14.82 -14.37 19.76
CA GLY A 139 -14.34 -14.32 21.14
C GLY A 139 -15.45 -14.08 22.17
N LEU A 140 -16.42 -13.20 21.87
CA LEU A 140 -17.53 -12.89 22.78
C LEU A 140 -18.64 -13.94 22.75
N LEU A 141 -19.03 -14.42 21.56
CA LEU A 141 -20.12 -15.40 21.41
C LEU A 141 -19.67 -16.86 21.49
N LYS A 142 -18.37 -17.10 21.71
CA LYS A 142 -17.79 -18.45 21.82
C LYS A 142 -18.12 -19.32 20.59
N VAL A 143 -17.95 -18.75 19.41
CA VAL A 143 -18.13 -19.47 18.15
C VAL A 143 -17.06 -20.55 18.05
N ASP A 144 -17.47 -21.82 17.98
CA ASP A 144 -16.56 -22.98 17.93
C ASP A 144 -16.01 -23.21 16.51
N ARG A 145 -15.22 -22.24 16.04
CA ARG A 145 -14.53 -22.28 14.74
C ARG A 145 -13.29 -21.40 14.79
N GLY A 146 -12.21 -21.82 14.13
CA GLY A 146 -11.00 -20.99 14.00
C GLY A 146 -11.22 -19.75 13.13
N VAL A 147 -10.71 -18.60 13.60
CA VAL A 147 -10.50 -17.41 12.75
C VAL A 147 -9.24 -17.65 11.92
N PRO A 148 -9.24 -17.42 10.60
CA PRO A 148 -8.04 -17.60 9.78
C PRO A 148 -6.94 -16.64 10.25
N GLU A 149 -5.72 -17.15 10.44
CA GLU A 149 -4.58 -16.28 10.74
C GLU A 149 -4.25 -15.34 9.57
N VAL A 150 -3.41 -14.34 9.83
CA VAL A 150 -2.79 -13.55 8.77
C VAL A 150 -1.93 -14.47 7.92
N TRP A 151 -2.03 -14.34 6.59
CA TRP A 151 -1.26 -15.16 5.65
C TRP A 151 0.22 -15.24 6.03
N GLY A 152 0.73 -16.46 6.15
CA GLY A 152 2.06 -16.75 6.68
C GLY A 152 3.22 -16.56 5.70
N SER A 153 3.08 -15.71 4.66
CA SER A 153 4.12 -15.53 3.63
C SER A 153 5.49 -15.18 4.20
N VAL A 154 5.54 -14.42 5.30
CA VAL A 154 6.79 -14.06 6.01
C VAL A 154 7.53 -15.26 6.62
N TYR A 155 6.87 -16.41 6.73
CA TYR A 155 7.43 -17.67 7.20
C TYR A 155 7.62 -18.69 6.07
N ASP A 156 7.10 -18.41 4.87
CA ASP A 156 7.27 -19.27 3.72
C ASP A 156 8.60 -18.96 3.02
N ILE A 157 9.55 -19.89 3.11
CA ILE A 157 10.87 -19.74 2.49
C ILE A 157 10.80 -19.45 1.00
N ARG A 158 9.76 -19.92 0.29
CA ARG A 158 9.57 -19.68 -1.14
C ARG A 158 9.33 -18.20 -1.41
N GLU A 159 8.43 -17.60 -0.63
CA GLU A 159 8.11 -16.17 -0.70
C GLU A 159 9.32 -15.31 -0.28
N LEU A 160 10.13 -15.77 0.67
CA LEU A 160 11.36 -15.08 1.06
C LEU A 160 12.41 -15.09 -0.06
N LEU A 161 12.59 -16.20 -0.76
CA LEU A 161 13.51 -16.29 -1.90
C LEU A 161 13.01 -15.44 -3.07
N ASP A 162 11.73 -15.56 -3.40
CA ASP A 162 11.07 -14.81 -4.46
C ASP A 162 11.09 -13.30 -4.23
N SER A 163 10.83 -12.86 -2.99
CA SER A 163 10.90 -11.44 -2.63
C SER A 163 12.33 -10.92 -2.69
N THR A 164 13.33 -11.72 -2.29
CA THR A 164 14.74 -11.35 -2.40
C THR A 164 15.14 -11.05 -3.85
N VAL A 165 14.78 -11.93 -4.80
CA VAL A 165 15.08 -11.70 -6.23
C VAL A 165 14.33 -10.48 -6.77
N LYS A 166 13.05 -10.29 -6.40
CA LYS A 166 12.26 -9.12 -6.81
C LYS A 166 12.83 -7.80 -6.28
N LEU A 167 13.31 -7.78 -5.04
CA LEU A 167 13.98 -6.62 -4.44
C LEU A 167 15.32 -6.30 -5.14
N MET A 168 15.89 -7.26 -5.86
CA MET A 168 17.13 -7.14 -6.61
C MET A 168 16.92 -6.91 -8.12
N ASP A 169 15.74 -6.42 -8.51
CA ASP A 169 15.35 -6.19 -9.91
C ASP A 169 15.50 -7.45 -10.79
N GLY A 170 15.18 -8.61 -10.23
CA GLY A 170 15.27 -9.90 -10.92
C GLY A 170 16.66 -10.53 -10.94
N LYS A 171 17.67 -9.89 -10.33
CA LYS A 171 19.02 -10.44 -10.23
C LYS A 171 19.15 -11.42 -9.08
N SER A 172 20.10 -12.34 -9.20
CA SER A 172 20.40 -13.24 -8.10
C SER A 172 21.03 -12.46 -6.95
N PRO A 173 20.65 -12.70 -5.69
CA PRO A 173 21.38 -12.15 -4.54
C PRO A 173 22.83 -12.66 -4.46
N LEU A 174 23.18 -13.74 -5.18
CA LEU A 174 24.55 -14.22 -5.29
C LEU A 174 25.43 -13.28 -6.13
N ASP A 175 24.84 -12.42 -6.96
CA ASP A 175 25.58 -11.46 -7.80
C ASP A 175 26.05 -10.22 -7.02
N ILE A 176 25.50 -10.01 -5.81
CA ILE A 176 25.82 -8.85 -4.98
C ILE A 176 27.11 -9.10 -4.22
N GLU A 177 28.07 -8.18 -4.27
CA GLU A 177 29.23 -8.28 -3.37
C GLU A 177 28.82 -8.11 -1.90
N LEU A 178 29.01 -9.16 -1.10
CA LEU A 178 28.80 -9.07 0.34
C LEU A 178 30.05 -8.48 1.01
N PRO A 179 29.89 -7.68 2.08
CA PRO A 179 31.03 -7.02 2.73
C PRO A 179 32.02 -8.02 3.33
N GLY A 180 33.31 -7.78 3.07
CA GLY A 180 34.43 -8.48 3.71
C GLY A 180 34.48 -9.99 3.43
N PRO A 181 34.77 -10.84 4.44
CA PRO A 181 34.97 -12.27 4.24
C PRO A 181 33.68 -13.03 3.87
N LEU A 182 32.51 -12.40 3.99
CA LEU A 182 31.22 -13.04 3.67
C LEU A 182 31.11 -13.40 2.19
N ASN A 183 31.73 -12.64 1.28
CA ASN A 183 31.69 -12.95 -0.15
C ASN A 183 32.41 -14.28 -0.46
N ALA A 184 33.48 -14.58 0.27
CA ALA A 184 34.24 -15.83 0.10
C ALA A 184 33.48 -17.07 0.57
N LEU A 185 32.42 -16.91 1.38
CA LEU A 185 31.60 -18.02 1.88
C LEU A 185 30.59 -18.55 0.84
N LYS A 186 30.29 -17.79 -0.21
CA LYS A 186 29.33 -18.21 -1.24
C LYS A 186 29.71 -19.54 -1.91
N LEU A 187 30.97 -19.65 -2.35
CA LEU A 187 31.45 -20.85 -3.05
C LEU A 187 31.42 -22.12 -2.18
N PRO A 188 31.92 -22.11 -0.93
CA PRO A 188 31.73 -23.23 0.00
C PRO A 188 30.27 -23.60 0.25
N LEU A 189 29.39 -22.61 0.44
CA LEU A 189 27.96 -22.85 0.68
C LEU A 189 27.29 -23.50 -0.53
N LEU A 190 27.54 -23.00 -1.74
CA LEU A 190 27.03 -23.59 -2.99
C LEU A 190 27.51 -25.04 -3.17
N LYS A 191 28.79 -25.31 -2.84
CA LYS A 191 29.31 -26.69 -2.87
C LYS A 191 28.63 -27.59 -1.85
N ALA A 192 28.32 -27.08 -0.66
CA ALA A 192 27.71 -27.86 0.42
C ALA A 192 26.25 -28.24 0.13
N ILE A 193 25.51 -27.40 -0.59
CA ILE A 193 24.10 -27.65 -0.93
C ILE A 193 23.91 -28.37 -2.27
N LYS A 194 24.98 -28.62 -3.03
CA LYS A 194 24.93 -29.27 -4.33
C LYS A 194 24.30 -30.66 -4.25
N GLY A 195 23.37 -30.96 -5.14
CA GLY A 195 22.60 -32.19 -5.22
C GLY A 195 21.48 -32.32 -4.20
N THR A 196 21.16 -31.25 -3.45
CA THR A 196 20.13 -31.28 -2.40
C THR A 196 18.83 -30.62 -2.86
N VAL A 197 17.75 -30.82 -2.08
CA VAL A 197 16.48 -30.09 -2.26
C VAL A 197 16.67 -28.58 -2.12
N ILE A 198 17.66 -28.13 -1.33
CA ILE A 198 17.95 -26.70 -1.17
C ILE A 198 18.47 -26.11 -2.49
N GLU A 199 19.41 -26.78 -3.17
CA GLU A 199 19.89 -26.33 -4.48
C GLU A 199 18.73 -26.23 -5.47
N LYS A 200 17.88 -27.27 -5.55
CA LYS A 200 16.69 -27.23 -6.42
C LYS A 200 15.77 -26.06 -6.10
N LEU A 201 15.48 -25.82 -4.81
CA LEU A 201 14.62 -24.72 -4.40
C LEU A 201 15.23 -23.35 -4.79
N LEU A 202 16.54 -23.20 -4.64
CA LEU A 202 17.24 -21.98 -5.08
C LEU A 202 17.25 -21.82 -6.60
N GLU A 203 17.33 -22.90 -7.37
CA GLU A 203 17.18 -22.88 -8.83
C GLU A 203 15.75 -22.49 -9.24
N ASP A 204 14.72 -23.12 -8.64
CA ASP A 204 13.30 -22.87 -8.94
C ASP A 204 12.90 -21.39 -8.69
N HIS A 205 13.59 -20.73 -7.76
CA HIS A 205 13.37 -19.33 -7.39
C HIS A 205 14.42 -18.34 -7.95
N ASN A 206 15.18 -18.73 -8.99
CA ASN A 206 16.15 -17.88 -9.71
C ASN A 206 17.29 -17.30 -8.85
N ILE A 207 17.61 -17.94 -7.72
CA ILE A 207 18.76 -17.59 -6.89
C ILE A 207 20.02 -18.20 -7.49
N ILE A 208 19.97 -19.46 -7.93
CA ILE A 208 21.06 -20.09 -8.68
C ILE A 208 20.61 -20.13 -10.14
N GLN A 209 21.40 -19.54 -11.03
CA GLN A 209 21.19 -19.60 -12.47
C GLN A 209 22.16 -20.61 -13.07
N ARG A 210 21.67 -21.41 -14.04
CA ARG A 210 22.49 -22.36 -14.81
C ARG A 210 22.93 -21.78 -16.13
#